data_AF-A0A497PUZ6-F1
#
_entry.id   AF-A0A497PUZ6-F1
#
_cell.length_a   1.000
_cell.length_b   1.000
_cell.length_c   1.000
_cell.angle_alpha   90.00
_cell.angle_beta   90.00
_cell.angle_gamma   90.00
#
_symmetry.space_group_name_H-M   'P 1'
#
loop_
_entity.id
_entity.type
_entity.pdbx_description
1 polymer ?
#
loop_
_entity_poly.entity_id
_entity_poly.type
_entity_poly.pdbx_seq_one_letter_code
_entity_poly.pdbx_strand_id
1 'polypeptide(L)'
;MREHVHDTRADIAPSSVVFESLTRRFLSSTMSHGILCPRCGASIDFHKAVEWHGPDHFSCTNCDQLLSKNLILRAINDLGLEHTKPRKIERFR
;
A
#
# COMPACT_ATOMS: atom_id res chain seq x y z
N MET A 1 -21.68 22.46 -48.28
CA MET A 1 -21.92 22.67 -46.83
C MET A 1 -21.25 21.53 -46.07
N ARG A 2 -20.15 21.81 -45.36
CA ARG A 2 -19.56 20.90 -44.36
C ARG A 2 -19.45 21.72 -43.09
N GLU A 3 -20.30 21.44 -42.12
CA GLU A 3 -20.32 22.15 -40.84
C GLU A 3 -19.43 21.43 -39.83
N HIS A 4 -18.71 22.25 -39.08
CA HIS A 4 -17.66 21.91 -38.15
C HIS A 4 -18.20 21.15 -36.94
N VAL A 5 -17.65 19.95 -36.69
CA VAL A 5 -17.81 19.26 -35.41
C VAL A 5 -16.87 19.94 -34.41
N HIS A 6 -17.43 20.74 -33.51
CA HIS A 6 -16.72 21.22 -32.33
C HIS A 6 -16.59 20.06 -31.34
N ASP A 7 -15.44 19.38 -31.41
CA ASP A 7 -14.99 18.44 -30.39
C ASP A 7 -14.54 19.26 -29.17
N THR A 8 -15.47 19.49 -28.23
CA THR A 8 -15.14 20.10 -26.94
C THR A 8 -14.40 19.06 -26.10
N ARG A 9 -13.11 18.92 -26.36
CA ARG A 9 -12.20 18.16 -25.51
C ARG A 9 -12.09 18.91 -24.18
N ALA A 10 -12.88 18.48 -23.20
CA ALA A 10 -12.80 19.02 -21.85
C ALA A 10 -11.37 18.82 -21.32
N ASP A 11 -10.65 19.92 -21.13
CA ASP A 11 -9.36 19.93 -20.44
C ASP A 11 -9.60 19.55 -18.97
N ILE A 12 -9.44 18.25 -18.68
CA ILE A 12 -9.40 17.76 -17.30
C ILE A 12 -8.12 18.31 -16.69
N ALA A 13 -8.22 19.42 -15.96
CA ALA A 13 -7.14 19.87 -15.09
C ALA A 13 -6.74 18.69 -14.21
N PRO A 14 -5.45 18.28 -14.17
CA PRO A 14 -5.03 17.17 -13.34
C PRO A 14 -5.25 17.57 -11.89
N SER A 15 -6.36 17.12 -11.30
CA SER A 15 -6.51 17.09 -9.87
C SER A 15 -5.33 16.26 -9.37
N SER A 16 -4.48 16.86 -8.54
CA SER A 16 -3.28 16.22 -8.02
C SER A 16 -3.67 15.19 -6.97
N VAL A 17 -4.40 14.16 -7.39
CA VAL A 17 -4.69 12.99 -6.57
C VAL A 17 -3.41 12.17 -6.62
N VAL A 18 -2.57 12.33 -5.61
CA VAL A 18 -1.37 11.51 -5.45
C VAL A 18 -1.84 10.11 -5.09
N PHE A 19 -1.62 9.15 -5.99
CA PHE A 19 -1.77 7.75 -5.66
C PHE A 19 -0.67 7.33 -4.68
N GLU A 20 -1.07 6.85 -3.51
CA GLU A 20 -0.16 6.25 -2.55
C GLU A 20 -0.57 4.80 -2.33
N SER A 21 0.36 3.85 -2.56
CA SER A 21 0.05 2.43 -2.37
C SER A 21 -0.10 2.10 -0.88
N LEU A 22 -1.05 1.20 -0.57
CA LEU A 22 -1.25 0.72 0.80
C LEU A 22 0.02 0.09 1.39
N THR A 23 0.76 -0.66 0.57
CA THR A 23 2.05 -1.25 0.95
C THR A 23 3.06 -0.19 1.36
N ARG A 24 3.15 0.92 0.62
CA ARG A 24 4.08 2.01 0.96
C ARG A 24 3.70 2.69 2.26
N ARG A 25 2.40 2.94 2.48
CA ARG A 25 1.88 3.48 3.74
C ARG A 25 2.18 2.56 4.92
N PHE A 26 1.93 1.26 4.73
CA PHE A 26 2.23 0.24 5.72
C PHE A 26 3.71 0.25 6.12
N LEU A 27 4.62 0.20 5.14
CA LEU A 27 6.06 0.25 5.40
C LEU A 27 6.51 1.56 6.05
N SER A 28 5.88 2.69 5.72
CA SER A 28 6.18 3.98 6.36
C SER A 28 5.65 4.08 7.80
N SER A 29 4.75 3.19 8.21
CA SER A 29 4.20 3.17 9.57
C SER A 29 5.19 2.51 10.53
N THR A 30 5.28 3.04 11.76
CA THR A 30 6.09 2.47 12.85
C THR A 30 5.64 1.06 13.24
N MET A 31 4.40 0.69 12.91
CA MET A 31 3.82 -0.62 13.18
C MET A 31 4.24 -1.71 12.18
N SER A 32 4.93 -1.36 11.08
CA SER A 32 5.52 -2.35 10.18
C SER A 32 6.51 -3.29 10.90
N HIS A 33 7.13 -2.82 11.97
CA HIS A 33 8.01 -3.62 12.85
C HIS A 33 7.24 -4.46 13.90
N GLY A 34 5.94 -4.23 14.05
CA GLY A 34 5.08 -4.87 15.05
C GLY A 34 4.46 -6.19 14.62
N ILE A 35 4.65 -6.62 13.36
CA ILE A 35 4.13 -7.90 12.89
C ILE A 35 5.01 -9.02 13.43
N LEU A 36 4.41 -9.92 14.21
CA LEU A 36 5.10 -11.08 14.77
C LEU A 36 4.77 -12.34 13.96
N CYS A 37 5.78 -13.21 13.82
CA CYS A 37 5.58 -14.54 13.28
C CYS A 37 4.72 -15.36 14.25
N PRO A 38 3.55 -15.88 13.81
CA PRO A 38 2.66 -16.65 14.69
C PRO A 38 3.24 -17.99 15.13
N ARG A 39 4.36 -18.42 14.54
CA ARG A 39 5.01 -19.70 14.85
C ARG A 39 6.14 -19.57 15.88
N CYS A 40 6.98 -18.55 15.77
CA CYS A 40 8.15 -18.38 16.63
C CYS A 40 8.13 -17.09 17.47
N GLY A 41 7.14 -16.22 17.28
CA GLY A 41 7.02 -14.94 17.99
C GLY A 41 8.03 -13.88 17.58
N ALA A 42 8.98 -14.18 16.68
CA ALA A 42 9.95 -13.21 16.19
C ALA A 42 9.27 -12.12 15.35
N SER A 43 9.76 -10.89 15.43
CA SER A 43 9.31 -9.80 14.57
C SER A 43 9.69 -10.07 13.11
N ILE A 44 8.76 -9.79 12.21
CA ILE A 44 8.93 -9.86 10.76
C ILE A 44 9.31 -8.46 10.27
N ASP A 45 10.55 -8.34 9.81
CA ASP A 45 11.09 -7.09 9.30
C ASP A 45 10.85 -6.96 7.79
N PHE A 46 9.80 -6.23 7.42
CA PHE A 46 9.46 -5.95 6.02
C PHE A 46 10.32 -4.85 5.38
N HIS A 47 11.20 -4.18 6.13
CA HIS A 47 12.21 -3.27 5.56
C HIS A 47 13.43 -4.02 5.05
N LYS A 48 13.63 -5.25 5.53
CA LYS A 48 14.60 -6.19 4.95
C LYS A 48 13.96 -6.98 3.82
N ALA A 49 14.81 -7.57 2.97
CA ALA A 49 14.35 -8.50 1.96
C ALA A 49 13.66 -9.69 2.65
N VAL A 50 12.38 -9.86 2.34
CA VAL A 50 11.61 -11.05 2.70
C VAL A 50 11.61 -11.98 1.50
N GLU A 51 11.84 -13.27 1.72
CA GLU A 51 11.79 -14.27 0.66
C GLU A 51 10.33 -14.63 0.35
N TRP A 52 9.89 -14.28 -0.86
CA TRP A 52 8.53 -14.55 -1.34
C TRP A 52 8.47 -15.85 -2.14
N HIS A 53 7.52 -16.71 -1.78
CA HIS A 53 7.22 -17.98 -2.43
C HIS A 53 5.95 -17.81 -3.27
N GLY A 54 6.06 -16.98 -4.30
CA GLY A 54 4.94 -16.58 -5.15
C GLY A 54 4.12 -15.41 -4.57
N PRO A 55 2.89 -15.19 -5.06
CA PRO A 55 2.12 -13.97 -4.79
C PRO A 55 1.49 -13.92 -3.40
N ASP A 56 1.38 -15.06 -2.71
CA ASP A 56 0.56 -15.20 -1.50
C ASP A 56 1.33 -15.62 -0.25
N HIS A 57 2.58 -16.06 -0.39
CA HIS A 57 3.35 -16.66 0.69
C HIS A 57 4.77 -16.12 0.77
N PHE A 58 5.31 -16.09 1.99
CA PHE A 58 6.68 -15.64 2.26
C PHE A 58 7.27 -16.35 3.48
N SER A 59 8.58 -16.44 3.58
CA SER A 59 9.26 -17.10 4.70
C SER A 59 9.52 -16.15 5.88
N CYS A 60 9.33 -16.64 7.10
CA CYS A 60 9.89 -16.00 8.29
C CYS A 60 11.38 -16.32 8.39
N THR A 61 12.23 -15.29 8.38
CA THR A 61 13.70 -15.43 8.43
C THR A 61 14.24 -16.04 9.72
N ASN A 62 13.43 -16.14 10.78
CA ASN A 62 13.87 -16.67 12.07
C ASN A 62 13.56 -18.16 12.27
N CYS A 63 12.59 -18.72 11.56
CA CYS A 63 12.18 -20.13 11.73
C CYS A 63 11.88 -20.85 10.41
N ASP A 64 12.12 -20.19 9.28
CA ASP A 64 11.91 -20.68 7.92
C ASP A 64 10.50 -21.20 7.63
N GLN A 65 9.53 -20.79 8.46
CA GLN A 65 8.14 -21.15 8.27
C GLN A 65 7.51 -20.29 7.18
N LEU A 66 6.72 -20.95 6.34
CA LEU A 66 5.92 -20.31 5.32
C LEU A 66 4.72 -19.60 5.96
N LEU A 67 4.61 -18.30 5.71
CA LEU A 67 3.54 -17.43 6.18
C LEU A 67 2.72 -16.92 5.00
N SER A 68 1.44 -16.61 5.23
CA SER A 68 0.55 -16.04 4.23
C SER A 68 0.57 -14.52 4.27
N LYS A 69 0.47 -13.87 3.10
CA LYS A 69 0.29 -12.41 2.97
C LYS A 69 -0.92 -11.88 3.75
N ASN A 70 -1.89 -12.73 4.08
CA ASN A 70 -3.04 -12.36 4.91
C ASN A 70 -2.62 -11.80 6.28
N LEU A 71 -1.44 -12.16 6.78
CA LEU A 71 -0.88 -11.56 7.99
C LEU A 71 -0.65 -10.05 7.82
N ILE A 72 -0.12 -9.65 6.65
CA ILE A 72 0.12 -8.24 6.29
C ILE A 72 -1.21 -7.52 6.10
N LEU A 73 -2.17 -8.15 5.41
CA LEU A 73 -3.49 -7.56 5.18
C LEU A 73 -4.24 -7.29 6.48
N ARG A 74 -4.18 -8.21 7.45
CA ARG A 74 -4.76 -7.99 8.78
C ARG A 74 -4.11 -6.79 9.47
N ALA A 75 -2.78 -6.72 9.47
CA ALA A 75 -2.09 -5.59 10.06
C ALA A 75 -2.45 -4.26 9.38
N ILE A 76 -2.63 -4.23 8.05
CA ILE A 76 -3.08 -3.03 7.33
C ILE A 76 -4.48 -2.59 7.80
N ASN A 77 -5.40 -3.55 7.99
CA ASN A 77 -6.76 -3.27 8.46
C ASN A 77 -6.78 -2.82 9.93
N ASP A 78 -6.01 -3.48 10.79
CA ASP A 78 -5.88 -3.12 12.22
C ASP A 78 -5.35 -1.68 12.39
N LEU A 79 -4.56 -1.20 11.42
CA LEU A 79 -4.03 0.17 11.38
C LEU A 79 -4.98 1.18 10.72
N GLY A 80 -6.13 0.73 10.19
CA GLY A 80 -7.08 1.58 9.47
C GLY A 80 -6.49 2.21 8.20
N LEU A 81 -5.45 1.61 7.61
CA LEU A 81 -4.78 2.17 6.44
C LEU A 81 -5.62 2.02 5.16
N GLU A 82 -6.64 1.17 5.17
CA GLU A 82 -7.50 0.89 4.02
C GLU A 82 -8.36 2.11 3.57
N HIS A 83 -8.61 3.07 4.47
CA HIS A 83 -9.44 4.25 4.18
C HIS A 83 -8.62 5.55 4.22
N THR A 84 -8.33 6.14 3.06
CA THR A 84 -7.86 7.53 2.99
C THR A 84 -8.86 8.41 2.27
N LYS A 85 -9.36 9.43 2.97
CA LYS A 85 -9.87 10.64 2.30
C LYS A 85 -8.70 11.29 1.54
N PRO A 86 -8.90 11.75 0.29
CA PRO A 86 -7.84 12.42 -0.44
C PRO A 86 -7.37 13.65 0.34
N ARG A 87 -6.06 13.75 0.61
CA ARG A 87 -5.45 14.96 1.17
C ARG A 87 -5.58 16.08 0.13
N LYS A 88 -6.44 17.07 0.38
CA LYS A 88 -6.45 18.31 -0.40
C LYS A 88 -5.12 19.03 -0.15
N ILE A 89 -4.37 19.30 -1.21
CA ILE A 89 -3.20 20.16 -1.15
C ILE A 89 -3.71 21.60 -1.16
N GLU A 90 -3.69 22.26 -0.01
CA GLU A 90 -3.84 23.71 0.06
C GLU A 90 -2.58 24.35 -0.50
N ARG A 91 -2.67 24.84 -1.74
CA ARG A 91 -1.60 25.66 -2.32
C ARG A 91 -1.62 27.01 -1.61
N PHE A 92 -0.61 27.24 -0.77
CA PHE A 92 -0.29 28.58 -0.29
C PHE A 92 0.00 29.48 -1.49
N ARG A 93 -0.75 30.58 -1.57
CA ARG A 93 -0.68 31.61 -2.60
C ARG A 93 0.23 32.74 -2.15
#